data_AF-A0A2U1CIH5-F1
#
_entry.id   AF-A0A2U1CIH5-F1
#
_cell.length_a   1.000
_cell.length_b   1.000
_cell.length_c   1.000
_cell.angle_alpha   90.00
_cell.angle_beta   90.00
_cell.angle_gamma   90.00
#
_symmetry.space_group_name_H-M   'P 1'
#
loop_
_entity.id
_entity.type
_entity.pdbx_description
1 polymer ?
#
loop_
_entity_poly.entity_id
_entity_poly.type
_entity_poly.pdbx_seq_one_letter_code
_entity_poly.pdbx_strand_id
1 'polypeptide(L)'
;MSHVVNPPEVISVPVHGSADTFPVRRVYCVGRNYAAHAREMGFDPDREPPFFFCKPADAVVPVAEGATLELPYPAETSNYHYEIELVAAIGKGGSNISL
;
A
#
# COMPACT_ATOMS: atom_id res chain seq x y z
N MET A 1 27.06 16.24 -4.56
CA MET A 1 26.24 17.20 -3.79
C MET A 1 25.98 16.59 -2.43
N SER A 2 26.05 17.35 -1.34
CA SER A 2 25.67 16.90 0.00
C SER A 2 24.24 17.36 0.33
N HIS A 3 23.56 16.65 1.21
CA HIS A 3 22.27 17.07 1.74
C HIS A 3 22.47 18.01 2.93
N VAL A 4 21.59 19.01 3.09
CA VAL A 4 21.59 19.92 4.24
C VAL A 4 21.03 19.29 5.52
N VAL A 5 20.32 18.16 5.37
CA VAL A 5 19.81 17.30 6.44
C VAL A 5 19.97 15.84 6.01
N ASN A 6 20.04 14.91 6.97
CA ASN A 6 20.06 13.49 6.64
C ASN A 6 18.74 13.10 5.95
N PRO A 7 18.79 12.39 4.82
CA PRO A 7 17.57 11.89 4.21
C PRO A 7 16.92 10.83 5.13
N PRO A 8 15.59 10.67 5.06
CA PRO A 8 14.92 9.59 5.78
C PRO A 8 15.42 8.23 5.28
N GLU A 9 15.35 7.23 6.15
CA GLU A 9 15.66 5.85 5.77
C GLU A 9 14.68 5.35 4.70
N VAL A 10 15.18 4.54 3.78
CA VAL A 10 14.35 3.93 2.74
C VAL A 10 13.57 2.78 3.37
N ILE A 11 12.24 2.92 3.39
CA ILE A 11 11.36 1.83 3.79
C ILE A 11 11.54 0.66 2.85
N SER A 12 11.73 -0.54 3.41
CA SER A 12 11.90 -1.77 2.63
C SER A 12 11.12 -2.92 3.25
N VAL A 13 10.62 -3.82 2.41
CA VAL A 13 9.80 -4.97 2.82
C VAL A 13 10.68 -6.24 2.79
N PRO A 14 10.67 -7.08 3.84
CA PRO A 14 11.40 -8.35 3.84
C PRO A 14 10.95 -9.28 2.72
N VAL A 15 11.89 -10.02 2.12
CA VAL A 15 11.60 -11.04 1.11
C VAL A 15 11.61 -12.42 1.78
N HIS A 16 10.49 -13.14 1.71
CA HIS A 16 10.39 -14.49 2.28
C HIS A 16 11.50 -15.40 1.75
N GLY A 17 12.23 -16.06 2.66
CA GLY A 17 13.34 -16.96 2.31
C GLY A 17 14.64 -16.27 1.87
N SER A 18 14.75 -14.94 1.96
CA SER A 18 15.97 -14.19 1.67
C SER A 18 16.38 -13.27 2.83
N ALA A 19 17.66 -12.94 2.90
CA ALA A 19 18.17 -11.87 3.75
C ALA A 19 18.00 -10.47 3.12
N ASP A 20 17.61 -10.42 1.84
CA ASP A 20 17.39 -9.19 1.09
C ASP A 20 16.04 -8.54 1.42
N THR A 21 15.93 -7.25 1.12
CA THR A 21 14.69 -6.48 1.25
C THR A 21 14.30 -5.81 -0.08
N PHE A 22 13.01 -5.53 -0.25
CA PHE A 22 12.45 -4.83 -1.40
C PHE A 22 12.24 -3.34 -1.06
N PRO A 23 12.99 -2.40 -1.65
CA PRO A 23 12.85 -0.97 -1.34
C PRO A 23 11.53 -0.41 -1.91
N VAL A 24 10.72 0.19 -1.04
CA VAL A 24 9.44 0.80 -1.40
C VAL A 24 9.69 2.15 -2.09
N ARG A 25 9.16 2.31 -3.30
CA ARG A 25 9.24 3.57 -4.06
C ARG A 25 7.96 4.40 -3.91
N ARG A 26 6.87 3.94 -4.51
CA ARG A 26 5.54 4.57 -4.47
C ARG A 26 4.51 3.50 -4.16
N VAL A 27 3.48 3.87 -3.41
CA VAL A 27 2.36 2.99 -3.09
C VAL A 27 1.13 3.49 -3.84
N TYR A 28 0.64 2.68 -4.77
CA TYR A 28 -0.60 2.92 -5.50
C TYR A 28 -1.65 1.94 -4.99
N CYS A 29 -2.83 2.46 -4.69
CA CYS A 29 -3.98 1.69 -4.21
C CYS A 29 -5.13 1.80 -5.21
N VAL A 30 -5.98 0.77 -5.27
CA VAL A 30 -7.11 0.72 -6.21
C VAL A 30 -8.42 0.69 -5.44
N GLY A 31 -9.18 1.78 -5.50
CA GLY A 31 -10.48 1.87 -4.87
C GLY A 31 -11.53 1.07 -5.65
N ARG A 32 -12.42 0.40 -4.91
CA ARG A 32 -13.59 -0.34 -5.44
C ARG A 32 -13.26 -1.45 -6.45
N ASN A 33 -12.13 -2.13 -6.26
CA ASN A 33 -11.67 -3.19 -7.17
C ASN A 33 -12.26 -4.59 -6.86
N TYR A 34 -13.27 -4.68 -5.98
CA TYR A 34 -14.00 -5.90 -5.67
C TYR A 34 -15.50 -5.63 -5.74
N ALA A 35 -16.21 -6.32 -6.64
CA ALA A 35 -17.63 -6.09 -6.90
C ALA A 35 -18.53 -6.32 -5.67
N ALA A 36 -18.15 -7.24 -4.77
CA ALA A 36 -18.88 -7.48 -3.52
C ALA A 36 -18.77 -6.29 -2.54
N HIS A 37 -17.57 -5.72 -2.41
CA HIS A 37 -17.30 -4.58 -1.54
C HIS A 37 -17.94 -3.28 -2.08
N ALA A 38 -17.97 -3.09 -3.40
CA ALA A 38 -18.65 -1.96 -4.03
C ALA A 38 -20.17 -1.95 -3.69
N ARG A 39 -20.82 -3.12 -3.73
CA ARG A 39 -22.25 -3.27 -3.37
C ARG A 39 -22.49 -3.02 -1.89
N GLU A 40 -21.60 -3.49 -1.01
CA GLU A 40 -21.67 -3.28 0.44
C GLU A 40 -21.61 -1.78 0.81
N MET A 41 -20.79 -1.01 0.10
CA MET A 41 -20.66 0.44 0.26
C MET A 41 -21.80 1.23 -0.42
N GLY A 42 -22.82 0.56 -0.96
CA GLY A 42 -23.98 1.18 -1.59
C GLY A 42 -23.75 1.67 -3.03
N PHE A 43 -22.67 1.25 -3.68
CA PHE A 43 -22.35 1.59 -5.06
C PHE A 43 -22.71 0.47 -6.03
N ASP A 44 -23.11 0.86 -7.24
CA ASP A 44 -23.35 -0.07 -8.35
C ASP A 44 -22.01 -0.35 -9.07
N PRO A 45 -21.41 -1.55 -8.92
CA PRO A 45 -20.10 -1.86 -9.51
C PRO A 45 -20.09 -1.84 -11.04
N ASP A 46 -21.25 -1.90 -11.68
CA ASP A 46 -21.37 -1.86 -13.14
C ASP A 46 -21.43 -0.42 -13.69
N ARG A 47 -21.49 0.60 -12.82
CA ARG A 47 -21.63 2.02 -13.23
C ARG A 47 -20.37 2.85 -13.11
N GLU A 48 -19.40 2.47 -12.27
CA GLU A 48 -18.21 3.30 -12.01
C GLU A 48 -16.91 2.46 -12.03
N PRO A 49 -15.90 2.86 -12.83
CA PRO A 49 -14.64 2.13 -12.91
C PRO A 49 -13.84 2.25 -11.59
N PRO A 50 -12.91 1.31 -11.32
CA PRO A 50 -11.94 1.47 -10.24
C PRO A 50 -11.13 2.75 -10.44
N PHE A 51 -10.69 3.35 -9.33
CA PHE A 51 -9.87 4.56 -9.35
C PHE A 51 -8.60 4.38 -8.53
N PHE A 52 -7.60 5.22 -8.78
CA PHE A 52 -6.32 5.14 -8.10
C PHE A 52 -6.15 6.27 -7.09
N PHE A 53 -5.51 5.93 -5.97
CA PHE A 53 -4.98 6.90 -5.01
C PHE A 53 -3.60 6.43 -4.53
N CYS A 54 -2.93 7.26 -3.74
CA CYS A 54 -1.57 6.97 -3.28
C CYS A 54 -1.46 7.08 -1.76
N LYS A 55 -0.48 6.36 -1.21
CA LYS A 55 0.04 6.55 0.16
C LYS A 55 1.54 6.86 0.09
N PRO A 56 2.10 7.64 1.03
CA PRO A 56 3.53 7.84 1.08
C PRO A 56 4.24 6.53 1.48
N ALA A 57 5.51 6.37 1.11
CA ALA A 57 6.24 5.12 1.33
C ALA A 57 6.43 4.79 2.82
N ASP A 58 6.54 5.83 3.66
CA ASP A 58 6.64 5.76 5.13
C ASP A 58 5.33 5.41 5.84
N ALA A 59 4.21 5.31 5.11
CA ALA A 59 2.99 4.69 5.62
C ALA A 59 3.01 3.14 5.55
N VAL A 60 4.01 2.54 4.89
CA VAL A 60 4.17 1.08 4.85
C VAL A 60 4.93 0.63 6.09
N VAL A 61 4.31 -0.25 6.88
CA VAL A 61 4.91 -0.85 8.07
C VAL A 61 5.04 -2.36 7.84
N PRO A 62 6.25 -2.87 7.54
CA PRO A 62 6.46 -4.31 7.40
C PRO A 62 6.21 -5.03 8.73
N VAL A 63 5.44 -6.12 8.69
CA VAL A 63 5.18 -6.99 9.85
C VAL A 63 5.78 -8.35 9.54
N ALA A 64 6.68 -8.83 10.41
CA ALA A 64 7.30 -10.14 10.24
C ALA A 64 6.28 -11.28 10.44
N GLU A 65 6.53 -12.42 9.80
CA GLU A 65 5.70 -13.61 9.98
C GLU A 65 5.68 -14.02 11.47
N GLY A 66 4.48 -14.26 11.99
CA GLY A 66 4.27 -14.60 13.42
C GLY A 66 4.37 -13.42 14.39
N ALA A 67 4.65 -12.21 13.90
CA ALA A 67 4.63 -11.00 14.73
C ALA A 67 3.26 -10.30 14.66
N THR A 68 2.91 -9.61 15.75
CA THR A 68 1.76 -8.71 15.82
C THR A 68 2.26 -7.28 15.83
N LEU A 69 1.69 -6.43 14.98
CA LEU A 69 1.97 -4.99 14.99
C LEU A 69 1.12 -4.30 16.05
N GLU A 70 1.77 -3.61 16.98
CA GLU A 70 1.12 -2.61 17.83
C GLU A 70 0.90 -1.35 17.01
N LEU A 71 -0.32 -1.16 16.48
CA LEU A 71 -0.68 -0.03 15.64
C LEU A 71 -1.46 1.01 16.44
N PRO A 72 -0.88 2.20 16.73
CA PRO A 72 -1.59 3.25 17.44
C PRO A 72 -2.84 3.70 16.69
N TYR A 73 -3.93 3.92 17.42
CA TYR A 73 -5.15 4.46 16.84
C TYR A 73 -4.89 5.89 16.30
N PRO A 74 -5.20 6.18 15.03
CA PRO A 74 -4.87 7.46 14.42
C PRO A 74 -5.66 8.63 15.02
N ALA A 75 -5.04 9.81 15.07
CA ALA A 75 -5.70 11.04 15.49
C ALA A 75 -6.80 11.46 14.50
N GLU A 76 -7.71 12.35 14.94
CA GLU A 76 -8.75 12.97 14.11
C GLU A 76 -9.80 12.01 13.48
N THR A 77 -9.98 10.81 14.05
CA THR A 77 -11.07 9.90 13.66
C THR A 77 -11.66 9.19 14.88
N SER A 78 -12.93 8.80 14.80
CA SER A 78 -13.60 7.92 15.76
C SER A 78 -14.11 6.62 15.10
N ASN A 79 -13.77 6.42 13.83
CA ASN A 79 -14.24 5.29 13.03
C ASN A 79 -13.13 4.83 12.07
N TYR A 80 -12.12 4.15 12.63
CA TYR A 80 -10.97 3.64 11.88
C TYR A 80 -11.26 2.25 11.30
N HIS A 81 -11.24 2.13 9.97
CA HIS A 81 -11.63 0.91 9.23
C HIS A 81 -10.41 0.08 8.80
N TYR A 82 -10.60 -1.22 8.66
CA TYR A 82 -9.63 -2.15 8.10
C TYR A 82 -10.04 -2.57 6.68
N GLU A 83 -9.06 -2.72 5.80
CA GLU A 83 -9.23 -3.24 4.43
C GLU A 83 -8.07 -4.19 4.14
N ILE A 84 -8.38 -5.46 3.83
CA ILE A 84 -7.37 -6.44 3.42
C ILE A 84 -7.20 -6.40 1.91
N GLU A 85 -5.96 -6.31 1.44
CA GLU A 85 -5.66 -6.19 0.00
C GLU A 85 -4.48 -7.10 -0.40
N LEU A 86 -4.51 -7.58 -1.65
CA LEU A 86 -3.34 -8.16 -2.29
C LEU A 86 -2.40 -7.03 -2.74
N VAL A 87 -1.14 -7.08 -2.33
CA VAL A 87 -0.11 -6.13 -2.75
C VAL A 87 0.76 -6.73 -3.86
N ALA A 88 0.87 -6.04 -5.00
CA ALA A 88 1.78 -6.40 -6.08
C ALA A 88 3.04 -5.50 -6.05
N ALA A 89 4.22 -6.10 -5.87
CA ALA A 89 5.50 -5.40 -5.90
C ALA A 89 6.07 -5.37 -7.33
N ILE A 90 6.38 -4.17 -7.85
CA ILE A 90 6.80 -3.98 -9.24
C ILE A 90 8.33 -4.03 -9.36
N GLY A 91 8.86 -5.13 -9.92
CA GLY A 91 10.30 -5.32 -10.12
C GLY A 91 10.88 -4.65 -11.38
N LYS A 92 10.04 -4.30 -12.36
CA LYS A 92 10.45 -3.66 -13.62
C LYS A 92 9.49 -2.55 -14.01
N GLY A 93 10.02 -1.35 -14.23
CA GLY A 93 9.23 -0.20 -14.70
C GLY A 93 8.88 -0.28 -16.18
N GLY A 94 7.95 0.57 -16.61
CA GLY A 94 7.53 0.71 -18.01
C GLY A 94 6.48 1.80 -18.17
N SER A 95 6.14 2.10 -19.43
CA SER A 95 5.01 2.96 -19.82
C SER A 95 4.18 2.22 -20.87
N ASN A 96 2.84 2.39 -20.82
CA ASN A 96 1.89 1.71 -21.72
C ASN A 96 2.14 0.19 -21.84
N ILE A 97 2.29 -0.47 -20.69
CA ILE A 97 2.54 -1.92 -20.62
C ILE A 97 1.33 -2.64 -21.22
N SER A 98 1.57 -3.55 -22.17
CA SER A 98 0.51 -4.35 -22.80
C SER A 98 -0.13 -5.30 -21.80
N LEU A 99 -1.41 -5.60 -22.00
CA LEU A 99 -2.10 -6.71 -21.34
C LEU A 99 -1.49 -8.05 -21.73
#